data_AF-A0A8T9QAQ9-F1
#
_entry.id   AF-A0A8T9QAQ9-F1
#
_cell.length_a   1.000
_cell.length_b   1.000
_cell.length_c   1.000
_cell.angle_alpha   90.00
_cell.angle_beta   90.00
_cell.angle_gamma   90.00
#
_symmetry.space_group_name_H-M   'P 1'
#
loop_
_entity.id
_entity.type
_entity.pdbx_description
1 polymer ?
#
loop_
_entity_poly.entity_id
_entity_poly.type
_entity_poly.pdbx_seq_one_letter_code
_entity_poly.pdbx_strand_id
1 'polypeptide(L)'
;MMGDPFQGIAIKNGYFSLEYYGGSAWRWTHITTFKYDPARRTWFLHREGGESFHATDPDKVESYGRTIRDFGRVAFADYDSNKQFGQ
;
A
#
# COMPACT_ATOMS: atom_id res chain seq x y z
N MET A 1 -17.44 -0.55 -10.44
CA MET A 1 -16.47 0.02 -11.39
C MET A 1 -15.43 -1.04 -11.69
N MET A 2 -15.41 -1.57 -12.92
CA MET A 2 -14.28 -2.38 -13.41
C MET A 2 -13.32 -1.39 -14.07
N GLY A 3 -12.16 -1.16 -13.43
CA GLY A 3 -11.13 -0.21 -13.86
C GLY A 3 -9.85 -0.44 -13.08
N ASP A 4 -8.77 0.22 -13.50
CA ASP A 4 -7.48 0.19 -12.79
C ASP A 4 -7.63 0.90 -11.43
N PRO A 5 -7.37 0.22 -10.29
CA PRO A 5 -7.46 0.83 -8.98
C PRO A 5 -6.32 1.80 -8.68
N PHE A 6 -5.28 1.87 -9.52
CA PHE A 6 -4.16 2.79 -9.31
C PHE A 6 -4.61 4.26 -9.31
N GLN A 7 -4.30 4.97 -8.23
CA GLN A 7 -4.59 6.40 -8.08
C GLN A 7 -3.38 7.27 -8.40
N GLY A 8 -2.18 6.84 -8.01
CA GLY A 8 -0.97 7.61 -8.25
C GLY A 8 0.20 7.24 -7.38
N ILE A 9 1.20 8.12 -7.41
CA ILE A 9 2.43 8.01 -6.63
C ILE A 9 2.61 9.30 -5.83
N ALA A 10 2.77 9.18 -4.52
CA ALA A 10 3.13 10.29 -3.64
C ALA A 10 4.62 10.20 -3.27
N ILE A 11 5.37 11.28 -3.42
CA ILE A 11 6.81 11.34 -3.09
C ILE A 11 7.03 12.44 -2.06
N LYS A 12 7.64 12.09 -0.92
CA LYS A 12 7.90 13.05 0.17
C LYS A 12 9.07 12.61 1.04
N ASN A 13 10.04 13.51 1.29
CA ASN A 13 11.09 13.34 2.31
C ASN A 13 11.85 12.00 2.26
N GLY A 14 12.20 11.51 1.07
CA GLY A 14 12.90 10.22 0.91
C GLY A 14 11.99 8.99 1.00
N TYR A 15 10.68 9.19 0.85
CA TYR A 15 9.69 8.14 0.71
C TYR A 15 8.97 8.29 -0.62
N PHE A 16 8.55 7.15 -1.19
CA PHE A 16 7.50 7.13 -2.20
C PHE A 16 6.41 6.14 -1.80
N SER A 17 5.17 6.43 -2.15
CA SER A 17 4.01 5.57 -1.92
C SER A 17 3.31 5.28 -3.22
N LEU A 18 2.89 4.04 -3.41
CA LEU A 18 1.93 3.65 -4.44
C LEU A 18 0.55 3.63 -3.80
N GLU A 19 -0.41 4.34 -4.40
CA GLU A 19 -1.75 4.51 -3.84
C GLU A 19 -2.79 3.88 -4.77
N TYR A 20 -3.65 3.05 -4.18
CA TYR A 20 -4.72 2.35 -4.87
C TYR A 20 -6.05 2.58 -4.16
N TYR A 21 -7.10 2.75 -4.96
CA TYR A 21 -8.46 2.88 -4.52
C TYR A 21 -9.35 2.10 -5.50
N GLY A 22 -10.11 1.15 -4.98
CA GLY A 22 -10.92 0.28 -5.82
C GLY A 22 -12.20 -0.18 -5.15
N GLY A 23 -12.92 -1.03 -5.88
CA GLY A 23 -14.17 -1.60 -5.41
C GLY A 23 -15.42 -0.95 -6.02
N SER A 24 -16.60 -1.41 -5.56
CA SER A 24 -17.90 -0.93 -6.02
C SER A 24 -18.73 -0.49 -4.83
N ALA A 25 -19.69 -1.33 -4.38
CA ALA A 25 -20.41 -1.07 -3.13
C ALA A 25 -19.47 -1.22 -1.92
N TRP A 26 -18.63 -2.26 -1.90
CA TRP A 26 -17.48 -2.34 -1.01
C TRP A 26 -16.28 -1.66 -1.66
N ARG A 27 -15.77 -0.63 -1.01
CA ARG A 27 -14.61 0.17 -1.41
C ARG A 27 -13.41 -0.22 -0.57
N TRP A 28 -12.23 -0.15 -1.16
CA TRP A 28 -10.99 -0.41 -0.47
C TRP A 28 -9.90 0.57 -0.89
N THR A 29 -8.95 0.80 0.02
CA THR A 29 -7.70 1.51 -0.23
C THR A 29 -6.53 0.57 0.02
N HIS A 30 -5.44 0.76 -0.72
CA HIS A 30 -4.17 0.10 -0.45
C HIS A 30 -3.04 1.09 -0.71
N ILE A 31 -2.14 1.22 0.24
CA ILE A 31 -0.99 2.11 0.15
C ILE A 31 0.26 1.32 0.51
N THR A 32 1.19 1.25 -0.43
CA THR A 32 2.51 0.65 -0.23
C THR A 32 3.56 1.76 -0.20
N THR A 33 4.24 1.94 0.93
CA THR A 33 5.25 2.98 1.10
C THR A 33 6.65 2.39 1.18
N PHE A 34 7.56 2.96 0.40
CA PHE A 34 8.98 2.65 0.41
C PHE A 34 9.78 3.82 0.94
N LYS A 35 10.90 3.53 1.60
CA LYS A 35 11.86 4.51 2.09
C LYS A 35 13.22 4.28 1.47
N TYR A 36 13.87 5.36 1.03
CA TYR A 36 15.25 5.30 0.55
C TYR A 36 16.23 5.13 1.72
N ASP A 37 17.13 4.16 1.60
CA ASP A 37 18.27 3.98 2.49
C ASP A 37 19.54 4.47 1.76
N PRO A 38 20.11 5.61 2.16
CA PRO A 38 21.30 6.17 1.50
C PRO A 38 22.56 5.32 1.71
N ALA A 39 22.67 4.56 2.80
CA ALA A 39 23.83 3.72 3.07
C ALA A 39 23.86 2.50 2.15
N ARG A 40 22.68 1.94 1.84
CA ARG A 40 22.52 0.80 0.92
C ARG A 40 22.22 1.21 -0.52
N ARG A 41 22.02 2.51 -0.75
CA ARG A 41 21.69 3.10 -2.06
C ARG A 41 20.49 2.41 -2.72
N THR A 42 19.49 2.05 -1.93
CA THR A 42 18.30 1.33 -2.40
C THR A 42 17.07 1.68 -1.57
N TRP A 43 15.90 1.28 -2.06
CA TRP A 43 14.62 1.50 -1.40
C TRP A 43 14.18 0.23 -0.67
N PHE A 44 13.61 0.40 0.51
CA PHE A 44 13.04 -0.70 1.30
C PHE A 44 11.57 -0.46 1.58
N LEU A 45 10.79 -1.54 1.57
CA LEU A 45 9.40 -1.51 2.03
C LEU A 45 9.38 -0.99 3.48
N HIS A 46 8.65 0.09 3.67
CA HIS A 46 8.57 0.77 4.96
C HIS A 46 7.26 0.44 5.68
N ARG A 47 6.15 0.55 4.95
CA ARG A 47 4.81 0.31 5.46
C ARG A 47 3.91 -0.16 4.32
N GLU A 48 2.95 -0.98 4.68
CA GLU A 48 1.80 -1.25 3.83
C GLU A 48 0.52 -1.15 4.66
N GLY A 49 -0.59 -0.79 4.06
CA GLY A 49 -1.86 -0.75 4.77
C GLY A 49 -2.98 -0.25 3.88
N GLY A 50 -4.16 -0.20 4.45
CA GLY A 50 -5.35 0.17 3.71
C GLY A 50 -6.59 0.11 4.56
N GLU A 51 -7.70 0.42 3.92
CA GLU A 51 -9.01 0.50 4.52
C GLU A 51 -10.04 -0.22 3.64
N SER A 52 -11.12 -0.69 4.26
CA SER A 52 -12.28 -1.26 3.58
C SER A 52 -13.55 -0.73 4.22
N PHE A 53 -14.53 -0.32 3.41
CA PHE A 53 -15.79 0.25 3.88
C PHE A 53 -16.90 0.11 2.84
N HIS A 54 -18.15 0.15 3.30
CA HIS A 54 -19.30 0.15 2.39
C HIS A 54 -19.61 1.57 1.91
N ALA A 55 -19.93 1.75 0.64
CA ALA A 55 -20.13 3.06 0.01
C ALA A 55 -21.31 3.85 0.61
N THR A 56 -22.28 3.16 1.21
CA THR A 56 -23.45 3.77 1.88
C THR A 56 -23.27 3.94 3.39
N ASP A 57 -22.17 3.43 3.95
CA ASP A 57 -21.85 3.53 5.38
C ASP A 57 -20.33 3.77 5.53
N PRO A 58 -19.85 4.95 5.10
CA PRO A 58 -18.42 5.24 5.02
C PRO A 58 -17.76 5.39 6.39
N ASP A 59 -18.55 5.57 7.46
CA ASP A 59 -18.04 5.71 8.82
C ASP A 59 -17.65 4.34 9.43
N LYS A 60 -18.16 3.24 8.87
CA LYS A 60 -17.83 1.88 9.28
C LYS A 60 -16.62 1.35 8.49
N VAL A 61 -15.43 1.77 8.92
CA VAL A 61 -14.15 1.42 8.29
C VAL A 61 -13.45 0.29 9.01
N GLU A 62 -12.94 -0.67 8.24
CA GLU A 62 -11.95 -1.65 8.70
C GLU A 62 -10.58 -1.27 8.15
N SER A 63 -9.58 -1.11 9.01
CA SER A 63 -8.21 -0.73 8.61
C SER A 63 -7.21 -1.83 8.95
N TYR A 64 -6.17 -1.94 8.14
CA TYR A 64 -5.01 -2.78 8.44
C TYR A 64 -3.71 -2.03 8.17
N GLY A 65 -2.64 -2.50 8.81
CA GLY A 65 -1.31 -1.94 8.63
C GLY A 65 -0.25 -2.98 8.93
N ARG A 66 0.75 -3.06 8.05
CA ARG A 66 1.94 -3.88 8.19
C ARG A 66 3.16 -2.98 8.12
N THR A 67 4.18 -3.34 8.89
CA THR A 67 5.45 -2.63 9.00
C THR A 67 6.61 -3.60 8.87
N ILE A 68 7.82 -3.08 8.91
CA ILE A 68 9.06 -3.87 8.93
C ILE A 68 9.07 -4.99 10.00
N ARG A 69 8.26 -4.87 11.06
CA ARG A 69 8.12 -5.91 12.09
C ARG A 69 7.38 -7.15 11.58
N ASP A 70 6.48 -6.98 10.62
CA ASP A 70 5.60 -8.03 10.11
C ASP A 70 6.22 -8.76 8.92
N PHE A 71 6.92 -8.02 8.05
CA PHE A 71 7.50 -8.54 6.80
C PHE A 71 9.04 -8.56 6.79
N GLY A 72 9.70 -8.14 7.86
CA GLY A 72 11.15 -8.01 7.89
C GLY A 72 11.65 -6.92 6.93
N ARG A 73 12.89 -7.03 6.45
CA ARG A 73 13.47 -6.05 5.52
C ARG A 73 13.31 -6.55 4.08
N VAL A 74 12.49 -5.87 3.30
CA VAL A 74 12.22 -6.20 1.88
C VAL A 74 12.76 -5.07 1.01
N ALA A 75 13.71 -5.35 0.12
CA ALA A 75 14.17 -4.37 -0.87
C ALA A 75 13.11 -4.18 -1.96
N PHE A 76 13.05 -2.99 -2.55
CA PHE A 76 12.10 -2.71 -3.63
C PHE A 76 12.24 -3.67 -4.82
N ALA A 77 13.47 -4.06 -5.15
CA ALA A 77 13.73 -5.02 -6.23
C ALA A 77 13.18 -6.43 -5.96
N ASP A 78 13.00 -6.77 -4.69
CA ASP A 78 12.48 -8.08 -4.24
C ASP A 78 10.98 -7.99 -3.89
N TYR A 79 10.37 -6.82 -4.01
CA TYR A 79 8.97 -6.59 -3.65
C TYR A 79 8.05 -7.23 -4.70
N ASP A 80 7.23 -8.17 -4.25
CA ASP A 80 6.21 -8.83 -5.06
C ASP A 80 4.82 -8.46 -4.56
N SER A 81 4.15 -7.57 -5.30
CA SER A 81 2.79 -7.13 -4.98
C SER A 81 1.75 -8.26 -5.03
N ASN A 82 1.94 -9.26 -5.90
CA ASN A 82 0.98 -10.34 -6.09
C ASN A 82 0.95 -11.33 -4.92
N LYS A 83 2.03 -11.41 -4.14
CA LYS A 83 2.04 -12.20 -2.89
C LYS A 83 1.24 -11.55 -1.76
N GLN A 84 0.88 -10.28 -1.90
CA GLN A 84 0.20 -9.52 -0.86
C GLN A 84 -1.28 -9.29 -1.15
N PHE A 85 -1.66 -9.21 -2.43
CA PHE A 85 -3.03 -9.39 -2.89
C PHE A 85 -3.26 -10.89 -3.10
N GLY A 86 -3.66 -11.61 -2.05
CA GLY A 86 -4.06 -13.02 -2.21
C GLY A 86 -5.17 -13.12 -3.26
N GLN A 87 -4.80 -13.54 -4.47
CA GLN A 87 -5.71 -14.12 -5.45
C GLN A 87 -5.64 -15.64 -5.34
#